data_AF-A0A936RRF6-F1
#
_entry.id   AF-A0A936RRF6-F1
#
_cell.length_a   1.000
_cell.length_b   1.000
_cell.length_c   1.000
_cell.angle_alpha   90.00
_cell.angle_beta   90.00
_cell.angle_gamma   90.00
#
_symmetry.space_group_name_H-M   'P 1'
#
loop_
_entity.id
_entity.type
_entity.pdbx_description
1 polymer ?
#
loop_
_entity_poly.entity_id
_entity_poly.type
_entity_poly.pdbx_seq_one_letter_code
_entity_poly.pdbx_strand_id
1 'polypeptide(L)'
;MKKTAFLIVAFFTGLFAATAQTSYTPVDAASKVHFVIKNFGIRTGGDFKGLKGNIKFHPANPTASLFDVTIDAATIDTDNESRDGHLRQAEYFDVATFKTIQFKSTKVTLSNVPGKYYMYADITIKGVTKPVEFAFGAIAKNGGYVFEGEFKINRRDFGVGGSSISLSDNLTVSLSVFAR
;
A
#
# COMPACT_ATOMS: atom_id res chain seq x y z
N MET A 1 57.82 2.67 49.52
CA MET A 1 57.59 1.79 48.35
C MET A 1 56.09 1.67 48.13
N LYS A 2 55.53 2.39 47.14
CA LYS A 2 54.74 1.90 45.98
C LYS A 2 53.66 0.87 46.40
N LYS A 3 52.35 1.03 46.12
CA LYS A 3 51.71 1.30 44.82
C LYS A 3 50.25 1.75 45.03
N THR A 4 49.85 2.91 44.53
CA THR A 4 48.45 3.31 44.36
C THR A 4 47.99 2.90 42.96
N ALA A 5 46.98 2.04 42.88
CA ALA A 5 46.38 1.59 41.63
C ALA A 5 45.32 2.61 41.16
N PHE A 6 45.51 3.17 39.97
CA PHE A 6 44.51 3.99 39.29
C PHE A 6 43.59 3.08 38.47
N LEU A 7 42.29 3.09 38.77
CA LEU A 7 41.26 2.46 37.94
C LEU A 7 40.87 3.45 36.84
N ILE A 8 41.22 3.17 35.58
CA ILE A 8 40.73 3.93 34.42
C ILE A 8 39.42 3.28 33.96
N VAL A 9 38.30 3.93 34.25
CA VAL A 9 37.00 3.57 33.65
C VAL A 9 36.91 4.32 32.32
N ALA A 10 37.16 3.63 31.22
CA ALA A 10 36.96 4.16 29.88
C ALA A 10 35.44 4.23 29.59
N PHE A 11 34.88 5.43 29.64
CA PHE A 11 33.50 5.68 29.25
C PHE A 11 33.43 5.69 27.71
N PHE A 12 33.10 4.56 27.10
CA PHE A 12 32.86 4.45 25.66
C PHE A 12 31.50 5.11 25.35
N THR A 13 31.50 6.41 25.05
CA THR A 13 30.33 7.08 24.50
C THR A 13 30.15 6.61 23.05
N GLY A 14 29.37 5.54 22.85
CA GLY A 14 28.94 5.15 21.52
C GLY A 14 28.08 6.27 20.93
N LEU A 15 28.59 6.95 19.89
CA LEU A 15 27.75 7.78 19.04
C LEU A 15 26.77 6.87 18.30
N PHE A 16 25.57 6.71 18.84
CA PHE A 16 24.44 6.27 18.05
C PHE A 16 24.09 7.41 17.10
N ALA A 17 24.55 7.31 15.86
CA ALA A 17 24.04 8.15 14.79
C ALA A 17 22.55 7.79 14.61
N ALA A 18 21.67 8.65 15.12
CA ALA A 18 20.26 8.59 14.80
C ALA A 18 20.14 8.84 13.29
N THR A 19 19.95 7.78 12.51
CA THR A 19 19.60 7.94 11.10
C THR A 19 18.26 8.65 11.06
N ALA A 20 18.21 9.83 10.45
CA ALA A 20 16.95 10.52 10.22
C ALA A 20 16.04 9.56 9.45
N GLN A 21 14.93 9.17 10.06
CA GLN A 21 13.99 8.24 9.43
C GLN A 21 13.24 8.99 8.33
N THR A 22 13.68 8.86 7.08
CA THR A 22 12.98 9.45 5.95
C THR A 22 11.64 8.75 5.79
N SER A 23 10.60 9.57 5.84
CA SER A 23 9.23 9.15 5.58
C SER A 23 8.73 9.85 4.34
N TYR A 24 8.07 9.10 3.47
CA TYR A 24 7.54 9.55 2.19
C TYR A 24 6.02 9.62 2.26
N THR A 25 5.44 10.65 1.66
CA THR A 25 4.00 10.82 1.52
C THR A 25 3.61 10.57 0.05
N PRO A 26 2.56 9.77 -0.23
CA PRO A 26 2.06 9.62 -1.58
C PRO A 26 1.71 10.97 -2.23
N VAL A 27 2.11 11.15 -3.49
CA VAL A 27 1.72 12.28 -4.32
C VAL A 27 0.61 11.79 -5.23
N ASP A 28 -0.65 12.02 -4.83
CA ASP A 28 -1.83 11.46 -5.48
C ASP A 28 -1.88 11.75 -6.99
N ALA A 29 -1.64 13.01 -7.39
CA ALA A 29 -1.65 13.43 -8.80
C ALA A 29 -0.57 12.76 -9.68
N ALA A 30 0.44 12.14 -9.06
CA ALA A 30 1.51 11.40 -9.73
C ALA A 30 1.46 9.90 -9.41
N SER A 31 0.33 9.44 -8.86
CA SER A 31 0.08 8.05 -8.48
C SER A 31 -1.12 7.48 -9.22
N LYS A 32 -1.17 6.15 -9.32
CA LYS A 32 -2.27 5.41 -9.92
C LYS A 32 -2.56 4.15 -9.11
N VAL A 33 -3.83 3.98 -8.75
CA VAL A 33 -4.42 2.74 -8.20
C VAL A 33 -5.50 2.30 -9.15
N HIS A 34 -5.14 1.35 -10.02
CA HIS A 34 -6.01 0.87 -11.09
C HIS A 34 -6.51 -0.52 -10.77
N PHE A 35 -7.76 -0.81 -11.09
CA PHE A 35 -8.28 -2.16 -11.05
C PHE A 35 -8.87 -2.58 -12.40
N VAL A 36 -8.83 -3.88 -12.67
CA VAL A 36 -9.52 -4.48 -13.82
C VAL A 36 -10.29 -5.72 -13.38
N ILE A 37 -11.57 -5.73 -13.69
CA ILE A 37 -12.51 -6.81 -13.43
C ILE A 37 -13.20 -7.24 -14.72
N LYS A 38 -13.67 -8.48 -14.81
CA LYS A 38 -14.45 -8.96 -15.96
C LYS A 38 -15.95 -8.79 -15.67
N ASN A 39 -16.67 -8.15 -16.59
CA ASN A 39 -18.11 -7.95 -16.54
C ASN A 39 -18.72 -8.32 -17.90
N PHE A 40 -19.67 -9.25 -17.95
CA PHE A 40 -20.23 -9.83 -19.19
C PHE A 40 -19.15 -10.32 -20.17
N GLY A 41 -18.07 -10.90 -19.65
CA GLY A 41 -16.97 -11.37 -20.48
C GLY A 41 -15.95 -10.28 -20.88
N ILE A 42 -16.24 -9.01 -20.63
CA ILE A 42 -15.43 -7.85 -21.06
C ILE A 42 -14.59 -7.33 -19.89
N ARG A 43 -13.33 -6.99 -20.15
CA ARG A 43 -12.47 -6.32 -19.16
C ARG A 43 -12.96 -4.89 -18.95
N THR A 44 -13.36 -4.58 -17.73
CA THR A 44 -13.79 -3.26 -17.28
C THR A 44 -12.78 -2.75 -16.26
N GLY A 45 -12.21 -1.59 -16.53
CA GLY A 45 -11.24 -0.93 -15.65
C GLY A 45 -11.88 0.18 -14.82
N GLY A 46 -11.16 0.59 -13.78
CA GLY A 46 -11.44 1.81 -13.04
C GLY A 46 -10.26 2.19 -12.17
N ASP A 47 -10.31 3.40 -11.64
CA ASP A 47 -9.26 3.99 -10.82
C ASP A 47 -9.84 4.54 -9.51
N PHE A 48 -8.96 4.70 -8.54
CA PHE A 48 -9.21 5.46 -7.32
C PHE A 48 -8.18 6.57 -7.18
N LYS A 49 -8.58 7.67 -6.54
CA LYS A 49 -7.76 8.86 -6.27
C LYS A 49 -7.82 9.22 -4.78
N GLY A 50 -7.10 10.24 -4.36
CA GLY A 50 -7.04 10.66 -2.96
C GLY A 50 -6.15 9.79 -2.09
N LEU A 51 -5.08 9.22 -2.64
CA LEU A 51 -4.04 8.53 -1.88
C LEU A 51 -3.43 9.46 -0.83
N LYS A 52 -3.37 8.98 0.41
CA LYS A 52 -2.77 9.64 1.57
C LYS A 52 -2.07 8.60 2.43
N GLY A 53 -1.07 9.01 3.20
CA GLY A 53 -0.48 8.13 4.19
C GLY A 53 1.00 8.39 4.43
N ASN A 54 1.62 7.41 5.07
CA ASN A 54 3.01 7.45 5.50
C ASN A 54 3.73 6.19 5.02
N ILE A 55 4.85 6.37 4.30
CA ILE A 55 5.68 5.28 3.83
C ILE A 55 7.08 5.44 4.40
N LYS A 56 7.54 4.44 5.13
CA LYS A 56 8.93 4.27 5.57
C LYS A 56 9.51 3.18 4.69
N PHE A 57 10.48 3.53 3.84
CA PHE A 57 11.07 2.57 2.92
C PHE A 57 12.59 2.53 3.09
N HIS A 58 13.09 1.33 3.39
CA HIS A 58 14.48 1.08 3.72
C HIS A 58 15.06 0.02 2.74
N PRO A 59 15.57 0.42 1.57
CA PRO A 59 16.04 -0.54 0.56
C PRO A 59 17.18 -1.44 1.06
N ALA A 60 18.06 -0.91 1.92
CA ALA A 60 19.16 -1.67 2.53
C ALA A 60 18.72 -2.58 3.69
N ASN A 61 17.53 -2.35 4.25
CA ASN A 61 16.96 -3.18 5.31
C ASN A 61 15.42 -3.25 5.15
N PRO A 62 14.92 -4.04 4.19
CA PRO A 62 13.50 -4.00 3.83
C PRO A 62 12.55 -4.33 4.99
N THR A 63 12.98 -5.15 5.95
CA THR A 63 12.18 -5.53 7.12
C THR A 63 11.88 -4.37 8.07
N ALA A 64 12.63 -3.26 7.98
CA ALA A 64 12.33 -2.02 8.70
C ALA A 64 11.31 -1.12 7.96
N SER A 65 10.86 -1.51 6.77
CA SER A 65 9.91 -0.73 5.98
C SER A 65 8.47 -0.90 6.47
N LEU A 66 7.70 0.18 6.39
CA LEU A 66 6.29 0.24 6.80
C LEU A 66 5.52 1.11 5.79
N PHE A 67 4.39 0.62 5.32
CA PHE A 67 3.47 1.33 4.45
C PHE A 67 2.12 1.40 5.17
N ASP A 68 1.66 2.61 5.46
CA ASP A 68 0.34 2.87 6.04
C ASP A 68 -0.36 3.92 5.16
N VAL A 69 -1.21 3.44 4.27
CA VAL A 69 -1.79 4.22 3.16
C VAL A 69 -3.29 4.06 3.16
N THR A 70 -3.99 5.15 2.86
CA THR A 70 -5.44 5.18 2.69
C THR A 70 -5.80 5.81 1.34
N ILE A 71 -6.95 5.44 0.83
CA ILE A 71 -7.52 6.02 -0.39
C ILE A 71 -9.02 6.23 -0.21
N ASP A 72 -9.54 7.32 -0.76
CA ASP A 72 -10.94 7.70 -0.60
C ASP A 72 -11.83 6.83 -1.48
N ALA A 73 -12.73 6.06 -0.88
CA ALA A 73 -13.59 5.13 -1.60
C ALA A 73 -14.61 5.84 -2.51
N ALA A 74 -14.97 7.10 -2.21
CA ALA A 74 -15.88 7.89 -3.02
C ALA A 74 -15.26 8.34 -4.35
N THR A 75 -13.94 8.24 -4.50
CA THR A 75 -13.23 8.64 -5.72
C THR A 75 -13.21 7.59 -6.81
N ILE A 76 -13.91 6.46 -6.61
CA ILE A 76 -14.05 5.47 -7.66
C ILE A 76 -14.55 6.12 -8.96
N ASP A 77 -13.81 5.82 -10.03
CA ASP A 77 -13.96 6.39 -11.35
C ASP A 77 -13.78 5.26 -12.36
N THR A 78 -14.81 5.00 -13.14
CA THR A 78 -14.79 3.99 -14.19
C THR A 78 -15.06 4.60 -15.56
N ASP A 79 -14.89 5.91 -15.71
CA ASP A 79 -15.29 6.69 -16.89
C ASP A 79 -16.81 6.57 -17.20
N ASN A 80 -17.63 6.25 -16.20
CA ASN A 80 -19.08 6.14 -16.33
C ASN A 80 -19.78 6.59 -15.05
N GLU A 81 -20.28 7.82 -15.05
CA GLU A 81 -20.86 8.46 -13.86
C GLU A 81 -22.02 7.69 -13.23
N SER A 82 -22.88 7.06 -14.04
CA SER A 82 -24.00 6.26 -13.54
C SER A 82 -23.50 5.02 -12.80
N ARG A 83 -22.50 4.33 -13.37
CA ARG A 83 -21.86 3.18 -12.73
C ARG A 83 -21.12 3.59 -11.46
N ASP A 84 -20.40 4.70 -11.48
CA ASP A 84 -19.68 5.21 -10.31
C ASP A 84 -20.64 5.58 -9.18
N GLY A 85 -21.77 6.22 -9.53
CA GLY A 85 -22.86 6.50 -8.60
C GLY A 85 -23.40 5.23 -7.93
N HIS A 86 -23.59 4.16 -8.71
CA HIS A 86 -24.04 2.87 -8.18
C HIS A 86 -22.98 2.18 -7.29
N LEU A 87 -21.71 2.20 -7.70
CA LEU A 87 -20.60 1.59 -6.95
C LEU A 87 -20.37 2.27 -5.59
N ARG A 88 -20.78 3.52 -5.42
CA ARG A 88 -20.70 4.24 -4.14
C ARG A 88 -21.78 3.83 -3.13
N GLN A 89 -22.84 3.14 -3.57
CA GLN A 89 -23.98 2.77 -2.70
C GLN A 89 -23.69 1.61 -1.75
N ALA A 90 -24.61 1.38 -0.81
CA ALA A 90 -24.52 0.39 0.26
C ALA A 90 -24.21 -1.05 -0.22
N GLU A 91 -24.69 -1.44 -1.40
CA GLU A 91 -24.42 -2.77 -1.96
C GLU A 91 -22.93 -2.96 -2.31
N TYR A 92 -22.25 -1.90 -2.71
CA TYR A 92 -20.86 -1.92 -3.17
C TYR A 92 -19.93 -1.33 -2.11
N PHE A 93 -19.34 -0.15 -2.35
CA PHE A 93 -18.35 0.43 -1.43
C PHE A 93 -18.97 1.10 -0.20
N ASP A 94 -20.27 1.41 -0.22
CA ASP A 94 -20.98 2.06 0.89
C ASP A 94 -20.20 3.27 1.45
N VAL A 95 -19.90 4.23 0.58
CA VAL A 95 -18.95 5.32 0.88
C VAL A 95 -19.47 6.30 1.92
N ALA A 96 -20.77 6.28 2.20
CA ALA A 96 -21.38 7.04 3.29
C ALA A 96 -20.93 6.51 4.66
N THR A 97 -20.78 5.19 4.79
CA THR A 97 -20.35 4.50 6.02
C THR A 97 -18.83 4.31 6.05
N PHE A 98 -18.26 3.80 4.96
CA PHE A 98 -16.85 3.42 4.84
C PHE A 98 -16.12 4.36 3.89
N LYS A 99 -15.67 5.49 4.42
CA LYS A 99 -15.07 6.58 3.63
C LYS A 99 -13.75 6.21 2.96
N THR A 100 -12.98 5.29 3.55
CA THR A 100 -11.61 4.99 3.09
C THR A 100 -11.38 3.50 2.95
N ILE A 101 -10.64 3.13 1.90
CA ILE A 101 -9.95 1.86 1.80
C ILE A 101 -8.57 2.04 2.45
N GLN A 102 -8.16 1.07 3.28
CA GLN A 102 -6.90 1.13 4.04
C GLN A 102 -5.96 0.01 3.59
N PHE A 103 -4.68 0.33 3.50
CA PHE A 103 -3.59 -0.59 3.18
C PHE A 103 -2.51 -0.45 4.24
N LYS A 104 -2.19 -1.52 4.95
CA LYS A 104 -1.15 -1.53 5.97
C LYS A 104 -0.21 -2.71 5.80
N SER A 105 1.06 -2.44 5.55
CA SER A 105 2.06 -3.51 5.48
C SER A 105 2.24 -4.16 6.86
N THR A 106 2.33 -5.47 6.86
CA THR A 106 2.69 -6.27 8.04
C THR A 106 4.14 -6.74 7.97
N LYS A 107 4.68 -6.94 6.76
CA LYS A 107 6.07 -7.31 6.52
C LYS A 107 6.51 -6.89 5.12
N VAL A 108 7.75 -6.44 4.99
CA VAL A 108 8.43 -6.25 3.70
C VAL A 108 9.73 -7.05 3.70
N THR A 109 9.98 -7.80 2.63
CA THR A 109 11.20 -8.60 2.46
C THR A 109 11.83 -8.35 1.10
N LEU A 110 13.03 -8.88 0.88
CA LEU A 110 13.55 -9.04 -0.47
C LEU A 110 12.69 -10.05 -1.24
N SER A 111 12.52 -9.81 -2.53
CA SER A 111 11.96 -10.79 -3.46
C SER A 111 13.05 -11.74 -3.95
N ASN A 112 12.66 -12.90 -4.46
CA ASN A 112 13.55 -13.79 -5.21
C ASN A 112 13.89 -13.22 -6.59
N VAL A 113 13.21 -12.16 -7.04
CA VAL A 113 13.52 -11.44 -8.28
C VAL A 113 14.48 -10.29 -7.99
N PRO A 114 15.65 -10.22 -8.65
CA PRO A 114 16.60 -9.13 -8.46
C PRO A 114 15.96 -7.75 -8.65
N GLY A 115 16.27 -6.82 -7.75
CA GLY A 115 15.74 -5.45 -7.79
C GLY A 115 14.27 -5.31 -7.36
N LYS A 116 13.63 -6.38 -6.89
CA LYS A 116 12.27 -6.34 -6.34
C LYS A 116 12.24 -6.68 -4.85
N TYR A 117 11.17 -6.22 -4.22
CA TYR A 117 10.80 -6.50 -2.84
C TYR A 117 9.52 -7.32 -2.82
N TYR A 118 9.20 -7.92 -1.69
CA TYR A 118 7.96 -8.65 -1.48
C TYR A 118 7.21 -8.03 -0.31
N MET A 119 5.94 -7.73 -0.56
CA MET A 119 5.02 -7.07 0.36
C MET A 119 4.09 -8.11 0.97
N TYR A 120 3.90 -8.04 2.28
CA TYR A 120 2.79 -8.64 3.01
C TYR A 120 2.03 -7.50 3.66
N ALA A 121 0.73 -7.41 3.42
CA ALA A 121 -0.09 -6.31 3.89
C ALA A 121 -1.51 -6.75 4.18
N ASP A 122 -2.19 -5.98 5.02
CA ASP A 122 -3.61 -6.07 5.25
C ASP A 122 -4.31 -4.97 4.46
N ILE A 123 -5.34 -5.34 3.71
CA ILE A 123 -6.25 -4.42 3.05
C ILE A 123 -7.57 -4.44 3.78
N THR A 124 -8.10 -3.26 4.10
CA THR A 124 -9.45 -3.10 4.66
C THR A 124 -10.33 -2.36 3.66
N ILE A 125 -11.39 -3.03 3.20
CA ILE A 125 -12.43 -2.47 2.32
C ILE A 125 -13.77 -2.75 2.99
N LYS A 126 -14.63 -1.72 3.07
CA LYS A 126 -15.98 -1.84 3.65
C LYS A 126 -15.99 -2.47 5.06
N GLY A 127 -15.00 -2.09 5.88
CA GLY A 127 -14.83 -2.58 7.24
C GLY A 127 -14.30 -4.01 7.38
N VAL A 128 -14.05 -4.72 6.27
CA VAL A 128 -13.51 -6.09 6.29
C VAL A 128 -12.03 -6.07 5.94
N THR A 129 -11.20 -6.70 6.76
CA THR A 129 -9.75 -6.80 6.57
C THR A 129 -9.35 -8.16 5.99
N LYS A 130 -8.53 -8.17 4.94
CA LYS A 130 -7.97 -9.39 4.34
C LYS A 130 -6.48 -9.20 4.01
N PRO A 131 -5.67 -10.26 4.15
CA PRO A 131 -4.26 -10.20 3.77
C PRO A 131 -4.10 -10.22 2.25
N VAL A 132 -3.10 -9.50 1.76
CA VAL A 132 -2.57 -9.59 0.40
C VAL A 132 -1.06 -9.70 0.44
N GLU A 133 -0.51 -10.32 -0.58
CA GLU A 133 0.93 -10.41 -0.77
C GLU A 133 1.29 -10.28 -2.24
N PHE A 134 2.38 -9.57 -2.53
CA PHE A 134 2.82 -9.34 -3.90
C PHE A 134 4.27 -8.85 -3.98
N ALA A 135 4.91 -9.11 -5.12
CA ALA A 135 6.18 -8.50 -5.45
C ALA A 135 5.97 -7.06 -5.94
N PHE A 136 6.87 -6.15 -5.55
CA PHE A 136 6.87 -4.77 -6.04
C PHE A 136 8.28 -4.26 -6.37
N GLY A 137 8.36 -3.32 -7.29
CA GLY A 137 9.56 -2.55 -7.60
C GLY A 137 9.55 -1.21 -6.86
N ALA A 138 10.73 -0.68 -6.56
CA ALA A 138 10.90 0.66 -6.00
C ALA A 138 12.01 1.39 -6.76
N ILE A 139 11.64 2.45 -7.49
CA ILE A 139 12.56 3.22 -8.34
C ILE A 139 12.74 4.60 -7.72
N ALA A 140 13.98 4.97 -7.36
CA ALA A 140 14.28 6.30 -6.86
C ALA A 140 13.98 7.36 -7.93
N LYS A 141 13.26 8.42 -7.57
CA LYS A 141 12.84 9.49 -8.47
C LYS A 141 12.65 10.79 -7.69
N ASN A 142 13.30 11.88 -8.11
CA ASN A 142 13.05 13.25 -7.61
C ASN A 142 12.98 13.37 -6.08
N GLY A 143 13.92 12.75 -5.36
CA GLY A 143 13.96 12.79 -3.88
C GLY A 143 12.97 11.84 -3.18
N GLY A 144 12.24 11.03 -3.93
CA GLY A 144 11.33 10.01 -3.44
C GLY A 144 11.44 8.70 -4.22
N TYR A 145 10.37 7.91 -4.22
CA TYR A 145 10.30 6.62 -4.91
C TYR A 145 9.00 6.46 -5.69
N VAL A 146 9.07 5.77 -6.83
CA VAL A 146 7.91 5.18 -7.51
C VAL A 146 7.84 3.71 -7.11
N PHE A 147 6.74 3.32 -6.50
CA PHE A 147 6.43 1.95 -6.11
C PHE A 147 5.48 1.32 -7.13
N GLU A 148 5.87 0.20 -7.72
CA GLU A 148 5.09 -0.48 -8.75
C GLU A 148 4.81 -1.91 -8.34
N GLY A 149 3.55 -2.32 -8.36
CA GLY A 149 3.12 -3.64 -7.92
C GLY A 149 1.80 -4.06 -8.54
N GLU A 150 1.52 -5.34 -8.48
CA GLU A 150 0.24 -5.89 -8.92
C GLU A 150 -0.16 -7.05 -8.00
N PHE A 151 -1.44 -7.11 -7.65
CA PHE A 151 -2.00 -8.21 -6.89
C PHE A 151 -3.45 -8.49 -7.32
N LYS A 152 -3.96 -9.65 -6.94
CA LYS A 152 -5.35 -10.03 -7.17
C LYS A 152 -6.09 -10.07 -5.84
N ILE A 153 -7.36 -9.68 -5.89
CA ILE A 153 -8.28 -9.83 -4.77
C ILE A 153 -9.60 -10.39 -5.26
N ASN A 154 -10.44 -10.86 -4.33
CA ASN A 154 -11.83 -11.19 -4.58
C ASN A 154 -12.73 -10.14 -3.93
N ARG A 155 -13.55 -9.44 -4.71
CA ARG A 155 -14.43 -8.36 -4.19
C ARG A 155 -15.45 -8.87 -3.15
N ARG A 156 -15.84 -10.14 -3.25
CA ARG A 156 -16.84 -10.76 -2.37
C ARG A 156 -16.30 -11.00 -0.96
N ASP A 157 -14.99 -11.17 -0.82
CA ASP A 157 -14.33 -11.28 0.49
C ASP A 157 -14.50 -10.02 1.35
N PHE A 158 -14.81 -8.90 0.71
CA PHE A 158 -15.05 -7.59 1.34
C PHE A 158 -16.51 -7.16 1.31
N GLY A 159 -17.42 -8.02 0.83
CA GLY A 159 -18.84 -7.68 0.70
C GLY A 159 -19.15 -6.57 -0.32
N VAL A 160 -18.29 -6.39 -1.33
CA VAL A 160 -18.49 -5.39 -2.40
C VAL A 160 -19.27 -6.01 -3.56
N GLY A 161 -20.56 -5.68 -3.64
CA GLY A 161 -21.52 -6.20 -4.62
C GLY A 161 -21.91 -7.66 -4.35
N GLY A 162 -23.04 -8.12 -4.91
CA GLY A 162 -23.59 -9.49 -4.79
C GLY A 162 -22.86 -10.58 -5.59
N SER A 163 -23.34 -11.83 -5.45
CA SER A 163 -23.02 -12.90 -6.42
C SER A 163 -23.66 -12.55 -7.77
N SER A 164 -22.99 -12.84 -8.87
CA SER A 164 -23.46 -12.47 -10.20
C SER A 164 -22.97 -13.45 -11.26
N ILE A 165 -23.82 -13.72 -12.25
CA ILE A 165 -23.45 -14.52 -13.44
C ILE A 165 -22.55 -13.71 -14.37
N SER A 166 -22.70 -12.38 -14.38
CA SER A 166 -22.02 -11.50 -15.32
C SER A 166 -20.78 -10.82 -14.74
N LEU A 167 -20.81 -10.47 -13.45
CA LEU A 167 -19.72 -9.78 -12.78
C LEU A 167 -18.84 -10.78 -12.03
N SER A 168 -17.57 -10.87 -12.46
CA SER A 168 -16.59 -11.76 -11.81
C SER A 168 -16.33 -11.37 -10.36
N ASP A 169 -15.84 -12.33 -9.59
CA ASP A 169 -15.46 -12.12 -8.20
C ASP A 169 -14.02 -11.60 -8.08
N ASN A 170 -13.12 -12.20 -8.87
CA ASN A 170 -11.71 -11.83 -8.88
C ASN A 170 -11.44 -10.62 -9.78
N LEU A 171 -10.55 -9.76 -9.30
CA LEU A 171 -10.03 -8.61 -10.03
C LEU A 171 -8.53 -8.46 -9.78
N THR A 172 -7.86 -7.84 -10.74
CA THR A 172 -6.46 -7.44 -10.63
C THR A 172 -6.41 -5.98 -10.21
N VAL A 173 -5.52 -5.65 -9.28
CA VAL A 173 -5.17 -4.29 -8.87
C VAL A 173 -3.72 -4.04 -9.25
N SER A 174 -3.47 -2.97 -10.01
CA SER A 174 -2.14 -2.54 -10.43
C SER A 174 -1.85 -1.16 -9.81
N LEU A 175 -0.65 -1.01 -9.27
CA LEU A 175 -0.18 0.16 -8.54
C LEU A 175 0.99 0.81 -9.26
N SER A 176 0.98 2.14 -9.35
CA SER A 176 2.16 2.97 -9.65
C SER A 176 2.09 4.19 -8.75
N VAL A 177 2.77 4.16 -7.60
CA VAL A 177 2.62 5.16 -6.54
C VAL A 177 3.90 5.94 -6.39
N PHE A 178 3.87 7.23 -6.70
CA PHE A 178 4.97 8.14 -6.38
C PHE A 178 4.82 8.68 -4.96
N ALA A 179 5.85 8.57 -4.14
CA ALA A 179 5.88 9.14 -2.80
C ALA A 179 7.18 9.90 -2.53
N ARG A 180 7.09 11.03 -1.85
CA ARG A 180 8.22 11.89 -1.47
C ARG A 180 8.01 12.56 -0.12
#